data_AF-A0A183A2F9-F1
#
_entry.id   AF-A0A183A2F9-F1
#
_cell.length_a   1.000
_cell.length_b   1.000
_cell.length_c   1.000
_cell.angle_alpha   90.00
_cell.angle_beta   90.00
_cell.angle_gamma   90.00
#
_symmetry.space_group_name_H-M   'P 1'
#
loop_
_entity.id
_entity.type
_entity.pdbx_description
1 polymer ?
#
loop_
_entity_poly.entity_id
_entity_poly.type
_entity_poly.pdbx_seq_one_letter_code
_entity_poly.pdbx_strand_id
1 'polypeptide(L)'
;MKLPWPNVFADGDVEKWISDLELIASCNGIKGSAHIVTALGSLLTGRARATYDLNLESNRALNYDNLKSALVAEFSKEDDREKAMNRF
;
A
#
# COMPACT_ATOMS: atom_id res chain seq x y z
N MET A 1 -9.43 -16.04 -16.19
CA MET A 1 -8.92 -14.78 -16.79
C MET A 1 -7.89 -14.23 -15.80
N LYS A 2 -6.64 -13.97 -16.20
CA LYS A 2 -5.66 -13.33 -15.30
C LYS A 2 -5.96 -11.84 -15.29
N LEU A 3 -6.32 -11.29 -14.14
CA LEU A 3 -6.44 -9.84 -13.99
C LEU A 3 -5.03 -9.24 -14.00
N PRO A 4 -4.82 -8.13 -14.73
CA PRO A 4 -3.53 -7.44 -14.70
C PRO A 4 -3.25 -6.93 -13.29
N TRP A 5 -1.98 -6.96 -12.87
CA TRP A 5 -1.56 -6.31 -11.64
C TRP A 5 -1.82 -4.80 -11.72
N PRO A 6 -2.08 -4.12 -10.58
CA PRO A 6 -2.22 -2.69 -10.57
C PRO A 6 -0.88 -2.02 -10.92
N ASN A 7 -0.96 -0.79 -11.41
CA ASN A 7 0.23 0.01 -11.68
C ASN A 7 1.03 0.29 -10.40
N VAL A 8 2.32 0.59 -10.58
CA VAL A 8 3.20 1.04 -9.50
C VAL A 8 2.57 2.24 -8.78
N PHE A 9 2.53 2.18 -7.46
CA PHE A 9 2.01 3.22 -6.59
C PHE A 9 3.12 4.15 -6.11
N ALA A 10 2.97 5.43 -6.43
CA ALA A 10 3.83 6.51 -5.96
C ALA A 10 3.11 7.41 -4.96
N ASP A 11 1.85 7.74 -5.26
CA ASP A 11 1.00 8.64 -4.49
C ASP A 11 -0.49 8.46 -4.89
N GLY A 12 -1.40 9.05 -4.11
CA GLY A 12 -2.85 9.07 -4.34
C GLY A 12 -3.65 8.27 -3.32
N ASP A 13 -4.82 7.80 -3.73
CA ASP A 13 -5.73 7.03 -2.88
C ASP A 13 -5.17 5.63 -2.61
N VAL A 14 -4.44 5.53 -1.49
CA VAL A 14 -3.78 4.31 -1.04
C VAL A 14 -4.79 3.22 -0.63
N GLU A 15 -5.96 3.59 -0.12
CA GLU A 15 -6.98 2.62 0.32
C GLU A 15 -7.60 1.92 -0.88
N LYS A 16 -7.96 2.69 -1.90
CA LYS A 16 -8.47 2.14 -3.15
C LYS A 16 -7.39 1.28 -3.82
N TRP A 17 -6.15 1.75 -3.89
CA TRP A 17 -5.08 1.01 -4.54
C TRP A 17 -4.78 -0.34 -3.84
N ILE A 18 -4.74 -0.36 -2.51
CA ILE A 18 -4.58 -1.60 -1.74
C ILE A 18 -5.76 -2.55 -1.96
N SER A 19 -6.99 -2.03 -2.00
CA SER A 19 -8.19 -2.83 -2.25
C SER A 19 -8.17 -3.49 -3.64
N ASP A 20 -7.74 -2.74 -4.67
CA ASP A 20 -7.58 -3.26 -6.04
C ASP A 20 -6.52 -4.38 -6.07
N LEU A 21 -5.39 -4.20 -5.36
CA LEU A 21 -4.33 -5.19 -5.23
C LEU A 21 -4.80 -6.48 -4.54
N GLU A 22 -5.54 -6.36 -3.42
CA GLU A 22 -6.10 -7.50 -2.68
C GLU A 22 -7.08 -8.31 -3.55
N LEU A 23 -7.93 -7.61 -4.31
CA LEU A 23 -8.87 -8.23 -5.23
C LEU A 23 -8.14 -9.02 -6.34
N ILE A 24 -7.13 -8.42 -6.97
CA ILE A 24 -6.34 -9.07 -8.03
C ILE A 24 -5.56 -10.26 -7.47
N ALA A 25 -4.95 -10.13 -6.29
CA ALA A 25 -4.24 -11.20 -5.61
C ALA A 25 -5.17 -12.39 -5.32
N SER A 26 -6.38 -12.11 -4.81
CA SER A 26 -7.43 -13.10 -4.56
C SER A 26 -7.86 -13.82 -5.84
N CYS A 27 -8.11 -13.08 -6.93
CA CYS A 27 -8.47 -13.66 -8.23
C CYS A 27 -7.35 -14.53 -8.83
N ASN A 28 -6.09 -14.24 -8.51
CA ASN A 28 -4.92 -15.02 -8.94
C ASN A 28 -4.56 -16.17 -7.96
N GLY A 29 -5.36 -16.39 -6.91
CA GLY A 29 -5.14 -17.46 -5.94
C GLY A 29 -3.95 -17.24 -5.01
N ILE A 30 -3.43 -16.01 -4.93
CA ILE A 30 -2.37 -15.64 -3.99
C ILE A 30 -3.00 -15.55 -2.60
N LYS A 31 -2.57 -16.45 -1.72
CA LYS A 31 -3.05 -16.57 -0.35
C LYS A 31 -1.86 -16.46 0.59
N GLY A 32 -1.98 -15.62 1.62
CA GLY A 32 -0.96 -15.45 2.66
C GLY A 32 -0.31 -14.08 2.66
N SER A 33 -0.17 -13.54 3.87
CA SER A 33 0.39 -12.22 4.14
C SER A 33 1.79 -12.03 3.54
N ALA A 34 2.67 -13.02 3.63
CA ALA A 34 4.04 -12.93 3.12
C ALA A 34 4.13 -12.69 1.60
N HIS A 35 3.26 -13.35 0.82
CA HIS A 35 3.23 -13.17 -0.63
C HIS A 35 2.69 -11.79 -1.01
N ILE A 36 1.67 -11.32 -0.29
CA ILE A 36 1.10 -9.99 -0.51
C ILE A 36 2.11 -8.89 -0.13
N VAL A 37 2.80 -9.03 1.01
CA VAL A 37 3.87 -8.12 1.43
C VAL A 37 4.97 -8.03 0.37
N THR A 38 5.40 -9.17 -0.17
CA THR A 38 6.41 -9.21 -1.24
C THR A 38 5.93 -8.50 -2.52
N ALA A 39 4.69 -8.76 -2.95
CA ALA A 39 4.10 -8.12 -4.12
C ALA A 39 3.99 -6.60 -3.93
N LEU A 40 3.55 -6.15 -2.76
CA LEU A 40 3.50 -4.75 -2.37
C LEU A 40 4.86 -4.08 -2.52
N GLY A 41 5.92 -4.67 -1.95
CA GLY A 41 7.26 -4.12 -2.07
C GLY A 41 7.65 -3.83 -3.53
N SER A 42 7.34 -4.73 -4.46
CA SER A 42 7.68 -4.56 -5.88
C SER A 42 6.86 -3.48 -6.61
N LEU A 43 5.71 -3.08 -6.05
CA LEU A 43 4.77 -2.16 -6.67
C LEU A 43 4.76 -0.78 -6.00
N LEU A 44 5.61 -0.54 -5.00
CA LEU A 44 5.72 0.75 -4.33
C LEU A 44 6.96 1.52 -4.80
N THR A 45 6.81 2.82 -4.97
CA THR A 45 7.92 3.75 -5.23
C THR A 45 7.83 4.99 -4.35
N GLY A 46 8.90 5.80 -4.34
CA GLY A 46 8.95 7.07 -3.62
C GLY A 46 8.63 6.93 -2.13
N ARG A 47 7.71 7.76 -1.64
CA ARG A 47 7.32 7.81 -0.22
C ARG A 47 6.70 6.49 0.25
N ALA A 48 5.87 5.87 -0.58
CA ALA A 48 5.24 4.59 -0.26
C ALA A 48 6.28 3.48 -0.05
N ARG A 49 7.34 3.48 -0.86
CA ARG A 49 8.45 2.53 -0.72
C ARG A 49 9.26 2.77 0.55
N ALA A 50 9.54 4.03 0.89
CA ALA A 50 10.22 4.37 2.14
C ALA A 50 9.42 3.90 3.37
N THR A 51 8.10 4.09 3.38
CA THR A 51 7.21 3.58 4.46
C THR A 51 7.26 2.06 4.56
N TYR A 52 7.27 1.36 3.42
CA TYR A 52 7.41 -0.09 3.38
C TYR A 52 8.75 -0.56 3.97
N ASP A 53 9.86 0.03 3.53
CA ASP A 53 11.20 -0.35 3.98
C ASP A 53 11.39 -0.11 5.50
N LEU A 54 10.90 1.02 6.02
CA LEU A 54 10.91 1.31 7.47
C LEU A 54 10.11 0.29 8.30
N ASN A 55 8.97 -0.19 7.77
CA ASN A 55 8.16 -1.20 8.43
C ASN A 55 8.82 -2.59 8.41
N LEU A 56 9.58 -2.90 7.35
CA LEU A 56 10.40 -4.10 7.26
C LEU A 56 11.52 -4.11 8.29
N GLU A 57 12.31 -3.03 8.35
CA GLU A 57 13.42 -2.89 9.27
C GLU A 57 12.97 -2.98 10.74
N SER A 58 11.78 -2.47 11.05
CA SER A 58 11.19 -2.52 12.38
C SER A 58 10.61 -3.89 12.77
N ASN A 59 10.75 -4.92 11.92
CA ASN A 59 10.16 -6.26 12.06
C ASN A 59 8.61 -6.26 12.23
N ARG A 60 7.95 -5.14 11.88
CA ARG A 60 6.49 -5.00 11.89
C ARG A 60 5.86 -5.62 10.64
N ALA A 61 6.62 -5.71 9.55
CA ALA A 61 6.18 -6.21 8.24
C ALA A 61 5.97 -7.74 8.15
N LEU A 62 6.19 -8.50 9.23
CA LEU A 62 5.66 -9.87 9.31
C LEU A 62 4.12 -9.90 9.35
N ASN A 63 3.51 -8.78 9.71
CA ASN A 63 2.05 -8.61 9.67
C ASN A 63 1.64 -7.65 8.55
N TYR A 64 0.91 -8.18 7.57
CA TYR A 64 0.34 -7.42 6.47
C TYR A 64 -0.58 -6.29 6.95
N ASP A 65 -1.36 -6.52 8.01
CA ASP A 65 -2.29 -5.51 8.54
C ASP A 65 -1.53 -4.29 9.08
N ASN A 66 -0.39 -4.50 9.74
CA ASN A 66 0.45 -3.41 10.23
C ASN A 66 1.00 -2.56 9.08
N LEU A 67 1.45 -3.22 8.01
CA LEU A 67 1.95 -2.53 6.82
C LEU A 67 0.83 -1.74 6.13
N LYS A 68 -0.36 -2.34 5.99
CA LYS A 68 -1.55 -1.67 5.45
C LYS A 68 -1.89 -0.42 6.27
N SER A 69 -1.96 -0.54 7.60
CA SER A 69 -2.22 0.62 8.48
C SER A 69 -1.15 1.70 8.36
N ALA A 70 0.13 1.34 8.24
CA ALA A 70 1.20 2.32 8.10
C ALA A 70 1.13 3.07 6.76
N LEU A 71 0.83 2.38 5.67
CA LEU A 71 0.62 2.99 4.36
C LEU A 71 -0.60 3.92 4.38
N VAL A 72 -1.74 3.46 4.91
CA VAL A 72 -2.94 4.30 5.05
C VAL A 72 -2.63 5.55 5.86
N ALA A 73 -1.99 5.41 7.03
CA ALA A 73 -1.65 6.55 7.88
C ALA A 73 -0.68 7.56 7.24
N GLU A 74 0.20 7.11 6.33
CA GLU A 74 1.14 7.99 5.63
C GLU A 74 0.42 8.89 4.61
N PHE A 75 -0.53 8.32 3.86
CA PHE A 75 -1.21 9.03 2.77
C PHE A 75 -2.53 9.70 3.22
N SER A 76 -3.18 9.24 4.29
CA SER A 76 -4.34 9.95 4.88
C SER A 76 -3.99 11.35 5.37
N LYS A 77 -2.74 11.57 5.84
CA LYS A 77 -2.27 12.88 6.27
C LYS A 77 -2.15 13.88 5.12
N GLU A 78 -1.97 13.41 3.88
CA GLU A 78 -1.87 14.26 2.70
C GLU A 78 -3.26 14.78 2.29
N ASP A 79 -4.31 13.94 2.33
CA ASP A 79 -5.69 14.35 2.06
C ASP A 79 -6.18 15.43 3.05
N ASP A 80 -5.80 15.28 4.34
CA ASP A 80 -6.02 16.31 5.35
C ASP A 80 -5.18 17.57 5.09
N ARG A 81 -3.94 17.44 4.59
CA ARG A 81 -3.10 18.59 4.22
C ARG A 81 -3.65 19.33 3.02
N GLU A 82 -4.14 18.64 2.00
CA GLU A 82 -4.72 19.24 0.80
C GLU A 82 -6.06 19.93 1.11
N LYS A 83 -6.92 19.30 1.93
CA LYS A 83 -8.12 19.95 2.48
C LYS A 83 -7.80 21.16 3.37
N ALA A 84 -6.73 21.09 4.17
CA ALA A 84 -6.30 22.21 5.00
C ALA A 84 -5.73 23.36 4.15
N MET A 85 -4.99 23.06 3.09
CA MET A 85 -4.42 24.06 2.17
C MET A 85 -5.48 24.72 1.28
N ASN A 86 -6.57 24.03 0.95
CA ASN A 86 -7.67 24.57 0.15
C ASN A 86 -8.73 25.34 0.97
N ARG A 87 -8.49 25.52 2.27
CA ARG A 87 -9.36 26.28 3.20
C ARG A 87 -8.81 27.66 3.58
N PHE A 88 -7.66 28.06 3.03
CA PHE A 88 -7.04 29.37 3.19
C PHE A 88 -6.85 30.02 1.82
#